data_AF-C4XKK4-F1
#
_entry.id   AF-C4XKK4-F1
#
_cell.length_a   1.000
_cell.length_b   1.000
_cell.length_c   1.000
_cell.angle_alpha   90.00
_cell.angle_beta   90.00
_cell.angle_gamma   90.00
#
_symmetry.space_group_name_H-M   'P 1'
#
loop_
_entity.id
_entity.type
_entity.pdbx_description
1 polymer ?
#
loop_
_entity_poly.entity_id
_entity_poly.type
_entity_poly.pdbx_seq_one_letter_code
_entity_poly.pdbx_strand_id
1 'polypeptide(L)'
;MADLFANKPKGDGLPPWNGGAVAWDELVTMEPQLKAMWDAIRLLRSPKRPASFCANRIWYDVFKPRLTQLVGWSCPRKNPALRSSKAWDTAYRKLYDALPDCPDCGCF
;
A
#
# COMPACT_ATOMS: atom_id res chain seq x y z
N MET A 1 -4.09 -6.66 38.33
CA MET A 1 -4.14 -5.64 37.27
C MET A 1 -3.69 -6.30 35.98
N ALA A 2 -4.55 -6.29 34.96
CA ALA A 2 -4.47 -7.13 33.77
C ALA A 2 -3.22 -6.90 32.91
N ASP A 3 -2.68 -8.02 32.42
CA ASP A 3 -1.66 -8.14 31.37
C ASP A 3 -2.07 -7.39 30.09
N LEU A 4 -1.48 -6.20 29.87
CA LEU A 4 -1.69 -5.35 28.70
C LEU A 4 -0.69 -5.58 27.56
N PHE A 5 0.11 -6.65 27.62
CA PHE A 5 1.09 -7.00 26.57
C PHE A 5 0.83 -8.36 25.92
N ALA A 6 -0.43 -8.76 25.83
CA ALA A 6 -0.82 -9.88 25.00
C ALA A 6 -0.71 -9.51 23.51
N ASN A 7 0.14 -10.28 22.82
CA ASN A 7 0.09 -10.55 21.39
C ASN A 7 0.85 -9.60 20.44
N LYS A 8 2.19 -9.63 20.50
CA LYS A 8 2.98 -9.50 19.27
C LYS A 8 2.75 -10.77 18.45
N PRO A 9 2.24 -10.72 17.21
CA PRO A 9 2.32 -11.88 16.34
C PRO A 9 3.80 -12.17 16.11
N LYS A 10 4.28 -13.27 16.69
CA LYS A 10 5.54 -13.90 16.29
C LYS A 10 5.41 -14.22 14.80
N GLY A 11 6.48 -13.98 14.05
CA GLY A 11 6.54 -14.07 12.59
C GLY A 11 6.42 -15.47 12.02
N ASP A 12 5.49 -16.28 12.52
CA ASP A 12 5.40 -17.73 12.27
C ASP A 12 3.99 -18.15 11.79
N GLY A 13 3.09 -17.19 11.50
CA GLY A 13 1.69 -17.46 11.12
C GLY A 13 1.34 -17.20 9.65
N LEU A 14 2.30 -16.75 8.84
CA LEU A 14 2.06 -16.59 7.42
C LEU A 14 2.30 -17.94 6.73
N PRO A 15 1.29 -18.51 6.04
CA PRO A 15 1.50 -19.73 5.28
C PRO A 15 2.66 -19.50 4.29
N PRO A 16 3.52 -20.51 4.06
CA PRO A 16 4.62 -20.38 3.11
C PRO A 16 4.06 -19.91 1.77
N TRP A 17 4.49 -18.73 1.33
CA TRP A 17 4.02 -18.16 0.08
C TRP A 17 4.42 -19.08 -1.07
N ASN A 18 3.43 -19.61 -1.78
CA ASN A 18 3.58 -20.64 -2.80
C ASN A 18 3.72 -20.09 -4.22
N GLY A 19 4.06 -18.81 -4.38
CA GLY A 19 4.07 -18.15 -5.70
C GLY A 19 2.76 -17.49 -6.10
N GLY A 20 1.69 -17.64 -5.29
CA GLY A 20 0.34 -17.22 -5.61
C GLY A 20 0.05 -15.72 -5.48
N ALA A 21 -1.18 -15.34 -5.85
CA ALA A 21 -1.71 -14.01 -5.58
C ALA A 21 -1.77 -13.77 -4.06
N VAL A 22 -1.34 -12.59 -3.60
CA VAL A 22 -1.39 -12.19 -2.19
C VAL A 22 -2.54 -11.21 -2.02
N ALA A 23 -3.44 -11.47 -1.08
CA ALA A 23 -4.56 -10.57 -0.82
C ALA A 23 -4.10 -9.27 -0.12
N TRP A 24 -4.89 -8.20 -0.24
CA TRP A 24 -4.55 -6.91 0.36
C TRP A 24 -4.39 -6.99 1.88
N ASP A 25 -5.30 -7.67 2.58
CA ASP A 25 -5.27 -7.78 4.04
C ASP A 25 -4.04 -8.57 4.53
N GLU A 26 -3.61 -9.57 3.76
CA GLU A 26 -2.38 -10.31 4.04
C GLU A 26 -1.14 -9.41 3.84
N LEU A 27 -1.12 -8.61 2.78
CA LEU A 27 -0.05 -7.64 2.54
C LEU A 27 0.04 -6.60 3.67
N VAL A 28 -1.10 -6.09 4.14
CA VAL A 28 -1.16 -5.15 5.26
C VAL A 28 -0.69 -5.79 6.57
N THR A 29 -1.02 -7.06 6.79
CA THR A 29 -0.53 -7.82 7.95
C THR A 29 1.00 -7.95 7.92
N MET A 30 1.58 -8.17 6.73
CA MET A 30 3.02 -8.28 6.51
C MET A 30 3.76 -6.93 6.58
N GLU A 31 3.16 -5.89 5.99
CA GLU A 31 3.69 -4.53 5.93
C GLU A 31 2.59 -3.51 6.30
N PRO A 32 2.46 -3.19 7.60
CA PRO A 32 1.43 -2.26 8.10
C PRO A 32 1.52 -0.86 7.49
N GLN A 33 2.68 -0.46 6.97
CA GLN A 33 2.83 0.84 6.32
C GLN A 33 2.01 0.97 5.04
N LEU A 34 1.64 -0.15 4.39
CA LEU A 34 0.71 -0.14 3.27
C LEU A 34 -0.67 0.39 3.70
N LYS A 35 -1.12 0.06 4.91
CA LYS A 35 -2.39 0.57 5.46
C LYS A 35 -2.29 2.06 5.77
N ALA A 36 -1.20 2.50 6.40
CA ALA A 36 -0.97 3.92 6.67
C ALA A 36 -0.94 4.75 5.37
N MET A 37 -0.31 4.21 4.33
CA MET A 37 -0.28 4.82 3.00
C MET A 37 -1.68 4.88 2.37
N TRP A 38 -2.47 3.81 2.47
CA TRP A 38 -3.85 3.80 1.99
C TRP A 38 -4.73 4.81 2.73
N ASP A 39 -4.58 4.92 4.05
CA ASP A 39 -5.30 5.92 4.84
C ASP A 39 -4.94 7.34 4.40
N ALA A 40 -3.66 7.62 4.17
CA ALA A 40 -3.20 8.91 3.64
C ALA A 40 -3.82 9.23 2.27
N ILE A 41 -3.91 8.25 1.36
CA ILE A 41 -4.57 8.41 0.06
C ILE A 41 -6.05 8.77 0.24
N ARG A 42 -6.74 8.11 1.18
CA ARG A 42 -8.17 8.39 1.42
C ARG A 42 -8.43 9.80 1.94
N LEU A 43 -7.49 10.40 2.66
CA LEU A 43 -7.60 11.80 3.10
C LEU A 43 -7.60 12.79 1.92
N LEU A 44 -7.03 12.41 0.76
CA LEU A 44 -7.05 13.23 -0.45
C LEU A 44 -8.44 13.35 -1.10
N ARG A 45 -9.37 12.46 -0.75
CA ARG A 45 -10.77 12.55 -1.21
C ARG A 45 -11.60 13.58 -0.42
N SER A 46 -10.96 14.41 0.41
CA SER A 46 -11.63 15.47 1.17
C SER A 46 -12.44 16.41 0.26
N PRO A 47 -13.67 16.81 0.65
CA PRO A 47 -14.51 17.72 -0.12
C PRO A 47 -13.90 19.13 -0.27
N LYS A 48 -12.87 19.47 0.51
CA LYS A 48 -12.17 20.76 0.45
C LYS A 48 -10.97 20.76 -0.52
N ARG A 49 -10.92 19.84 -1.48
CA ARG A 49 -9.81 19.73 -2.42
C ARG A 49 -9.75 20.94 -3.38
N PRO A 50 -8.55 21.32 -3.87
CA PRO A 50 -8.42 22.34 -4.89
C PRO A 50 -9.19 21.97 -6.17
N ALA A 51 -9.60 22.98 -6.93
CA ALA A 51 -10.34 22.81 -8.18
C ALA A 51 -9.58 21.96 -9.20
N SER A 52 -8.25 22.08 -9.23
CA SER A 52 -7.36 21.21 -10.01
C SER A 52 -6.64 20.21 -9.10
N PHE A 53 -6.76 18.92 -9.43
CA PHE A 53 -6.04 17.85 -8.74
C PHE A 53 -5.57 16.82 -9.76
N CYS A 54 -4.33 16.35 -9.63
CA CYS A 54 -3.74 15.36 -10.55
C CYS A 54 -3.29 14.12 -9.76
N ALA A 55 -4.06 13.04 -9.87
CA ALA A 55 -3.74 11.74 -9.29
C ALA A 55 -2.42 11.18 -9.84
N ASN A 56 -2.15 11.32 -11.14
CA ASN A 56 -0.92 10.85 -11.75
C ASN A 56 0.30 11.52 -11.11
N ARG A 57 0.27 12.85 -11.00
CA ARG A 57 1.38 13.60 -10.42
C ARG A 57 1.67 13.16 -8.99
N ILE A 58 0.66 13.16 -8.12
CA ILE A 58 0.86 12.75 -6.72
C ILE A 58 1.26 11.27 -6.60
N TRP A 59 0.76 10.42 -7.50
CA TRP A 59 1.15 9.02 -7.56
C TRP A 59 2.63 8.86 -7.87
N TYR A 60 3.10 9.43 -8.98
CA TYR A 60 4.48 9.26 -9.42
C TYR A 60 5.49 10.00 -8.53
N ASP A 61 5.13 11.16 -7.98
CA ASP A 61 6.03 11.98 -7.19
C ASP A 61 6.13 11.52 -5.72
N VAL A 62 5.02 11.02 -5.14
CA VAL A 62 4.93 10.76 -3.68
C VAL A 62 4.72 9.30 -3.37
N PHE A 63 3.68 8.68 -3.94
CA PHE A 63 3.21 7.37 -3.47
C PHE A 63 3.97 6.20 -4.09
N LYS A 64 4.20 6.20 -5.41
CA LYS A 64 4.91 5.13 -6.11
C LYS A 64 6.34 4.94 -5.60
N PRO A 65 7.16 5.99 -5.36
CA PRO A 65 8.50 5.83 -4.78
C PRO A 65 8.47 5.24 -3.37
N ARG A 66 7.41 5.52 -2.59
CA ARG A 66 7.24 4.87 -1.28
C ARG A 66 6.82 3.42 -1.43
N LEU A 67 5.93 3.11 -2.36
CA LEU A 67 5.44 1.76 -2.59
C LEU A 67 6.57 0.79 -2.95
N THR A 68 7.53 1.22 -3.77
CA THR A 68 8.71 0.39 -4.17
C THR A 68 9.60 0.01 -3.00
N GLN A 69 9.55 0.76 -1.90
CA GLN A 69 10.28 0.46 -0.67
C GLN A 69 9.53 -0.52 0.24
N LEU A 70 8.20 -0.64 0.07
CA LEU A 70 7.35 -1.48 0.91
C LEU A 70 7.08 -2.85 0.28
N VAL A 71 6.92 -2.89 -1.05
CA VAL A 71 6.64 -4.12 -1.83
C VAL A 71 7.39 -4.10 -3.16
N GLY A 72 7.51 -5.27 -3.77
CA GLY A 72 8.20 -5.48 -5.04
C GLY A 72 9.68 -5.83 -4.86
N TRP A 73 10.39 -5.97 -5.97
CA TRP A 73 11.77 -6.49 -5.99
C TRP A 73 12.77 -5.62 -5.23
N SER A 74 12.51 -4.31 -5.19
CA SER A 74 13.30 -3.31 -4.47
C SER A 74 12.98 -3.20 -2.98
N CYS A 75 11.99 -3.96 -2.47
CA CYS A 75 11.71 -3.99 -1.05
C CYS A 75 12.91 -4.60 -0.29
N PRO A 76 13.48 -3.90 0.71
CA PRO A 76 14.64 -4.36 1.44
C PRO A 76 14.33 -5.51 2.41
N ARG A 77 13.05 -5.77 2.71
CA ARG A 77 12.65 -6.86 3.61
C ARG A 77 12.90 -8.21 2.95
N LYS A 78 13.39 -9.19 3.72
CA LYS A 78 13.66 -10.55 3.24
C LYS A 78 12.41 -11.43 3.02
N ASN A 79 11.20 -10.89 3.17
CA ASN A 79 9.96 -11.65 2.99
C ASN A 79 9.69 -11.89 1.48
N PRO A 80 9.72 -13.14 1.00
CA PRO A 80 9.49 -13.45 -0.41
C PRO A 80 8.12 -13.02 -0.94
N ALA A 81 7.07 -13.06 -0.09
CA ALA A 81 5.74 -12.66 -0.47
C ALA A 81 5.68 -11.16 -0.84
N LEU A 82 6.34 -10.31 -0.05
CA LEU A 82 6.44 -8.87 -0.32
C LEU A 82 7.31 -8.56 -1.54
N ARG A 83 8.33 -9.39 -1.82
CA ARG A 83 9.23 -9.26 -2.97
C ARG A 83 8.72 -10.00 -4.22
N SER A 84 7.42 -9.92 -4.48
CA SER A 84 6.80 -10.56 -5.64
C SER A 84 6.12 -9.53 -6.54
N SER A 85 6.09 -9.81 -7.85
CA SER A 85 5.32 -9.00 -8.80
C SER A 85 3.83 -9.00 -8.47
N LYS A 86 3.30 -10.11 -7.91
CA LYS A 86 1.89 -10.20 -7.51
C LYS A 86 1.55 -9.31 -6.31
N ALA A 87 2.43 -9.22 -5.32
CA ALA A 87 2.28 -8.29 -4.21
C ALA A 87 2.31 -6.83 -4.72
N TRP A 88 3.25 -6.53 -5.61
CA TRP A 88 3.31 -5.24 -6.28
C TRP A 88 2.01 -4.91 -7.01
N ASP A 89 1.53 -5.79 -7.91
CA ASP A 89 0.32 -5.56 -8.71
C ASP A 89 -0.93 -5.36 -7.84
N THR A 90 -1.03 -6.08 -6.72
CA THR A 90 -2.17 -5.99 -5.81
C THR A 90 -2.13 -4.66 -5.06
N ALA A 91 -0.98 -4.30 -4.48
CA ALA A 91 -0.83 -3.05 -3.74
C ALA A 91 -0.94 -1.83 -4.67
N TYR A 92 -0.33 -1.90 -5.86
CA TYR A 92 -0.40 -0.87 -6.89
C TYR A 92 -1.86 -0.57 -7.23
N ARG A 93 -2.63 -1.58 -7.64
CA ARG A 93 -4.05 -1.39 -8.02
C ARG A 93 -4.85 -0.83 -6.85
N LYS A 94 -4.74 -1.40 -5.66
CA LYS A 94 -5.50 -0.93 -4.48
C LYS A 94 -5.23 0.50 -4.07
N LEU A 95 -3.97 0.93 -4.12
CA LEU A 95 -3.60 2.29 -3.76
C LEU A 95 -3.92 3.28 -4.87
N TYR A 96 -3.68 2.90 -6.13
CA TYR A 96 -3.95 3.76 -7.28
C TYR A 96 -5.46 3.98 -7.49
N ASP A 97 -6.26 2.92 -7.43
CA ASP A 97 -7.73 3.00 -7.56
C ASP A 97 -8.37 3.79 -6.40
N ALA A 98 -7.67 3.88 -5.26
CA ALA A 98 -8.13 4.67 -4.12
C ALA A 98 -7.89 6.18 -4.29
N LEU A 99 -7.04 6.60 -5.24
CA LEU A 99 -6.82 8.03 -5.50
C LEU A 99 -8.12 8.70 -5.97
N PRO A 100 -8.28 10.01 -5.73
CA PRO A 100 -9.36 10.78 -6.30
C PRO A 100 -9.23 10.87 -7.83
N ASP A 101 -10.35 11.06 -8.53
CA ASP A 101 -10.31 11.42 -9.94
C ASP A 101 -9.55 12.75 -10.15
N CYS A 102 -9.06 12.95 -11.37
CA CYS A 102 -8.31 14.14 -11.77
C CYS A 102 -9.23 15.18 -12.45
N PRO A 103 -9.89 16.09 -11.72
CA PRO A 103 -10.67 17.17 -12.32
C PRO A 103 -9.72 18.17 -12.98
N ASP A 104 -10.00 18.52 -14.24
CA ASP A 104 -9.32 19.59 -14.98
C ASP A 104 -7.78 19.54 -14.93
N CYS A 105 -7.21 18.32 -14.83
CA CYS A 105 -5.75 18.13 -14.70
C CYS A 105 -4.98 18.27 -16.02
N GLY A 106 -5.66 18.13 -17.17
CA GLY A 106 -5.02 18.04 -18.50
C GLY A 106 -4.02 16.87 -18.64
N CYS A 107 -4.11 15.87 -17.77
CA CYS A 107 -3.21 14.74 -17.71
C CYS A 107 -3.68 13.65 -18.70
N PHE A 108 -2.82 13.35 -19.68
CA PHE A 108 -2.99 12.30 -20.68
C PHE A 108 -2.17 11.05 -20.32
#